data_AF-A0AA42ZDI4-F1
#
_entry.id   AF-A0AA42ZDI4-F1
#
_cell.length_a   1.000
_cell.length_b   1.000
_cell.length_c   1.000
_cell.angle_alpha   90.00
_cell.angle_beta   90.00
_cell.angle_gamma   90.00
#
_symmetry.space_group_name_H-M   'P 1'
#
loop_
_entity.id
_entity.type
_entity.pdbx_description
1 polymer ?
#
loop_
_entity_poly.entity_id
_entity_poly.type
_entity_poly.pdbx_seq_one_letter_code
_entity_poly.pdbx_strand_id
1 'polypeptide(L)'
;MSLFSDDFGVDLHRILAKSLYFALVVNVLLPAVGLYLCHYLATNHFPPNRIGDSANPLFYVFAVLTVAQGGLAWWYRRKLLDRPMIKSMDTIQEDLRMGLLRASRPISLLVAAISLYGYIYFALTGRFRATLILVVFSFVAYQVVRPRLGSLGKLVKRQKQMAELGEPKQD
;
A
#
# COMPACT_ATOMS: atom_id res chain seq x y z
N MET A 1 3.73 17.20 -23.73
CA MET A 1 5.09 16.73 -23.39
C MET A 1 4.98 15.28 -22.91
N SER A 2 4.98 14.36 -23.86
CA SER A 2 4.63 12.95 -23.73
C SER A 2 5.86 12.06 -23.90
N LEU A 3 6.77 12.08 -22.93
CA LEU A 3 8.03 11.32 -23.02
C LEU A 3 7.88 9.80 -22.76
N PHE A 4 6.67 9.28 -22.56
CA PHE A 4 6.44 7.86 -22.23
C PHE A 4 5.25 7.20 -22.94
N SER A 5 4.43 7.92 -23.70
CA SER A 5 3.30 7.32 -24.43
C SER A 5 3.73 6.63 -25.73
N ASP A 6 4.77 7.14 -26.38
CA ASP A 6 5.01 6.83 -27.79
C ASP A 6 5.91 5.60 -28.00
N ASP A 7 6.77 5.24 -27.04
CA ASP A 7 7.69 4.09 -27.19
C ASP A 7 7.00 2.72 -27.05
N PHE A 8 5.79 2.67 -26.48
CA PHE A 8 5.13 1.39 -26.18
C PHE A 8 3.67 1.26 -26.63
N GLY A 9 3.04 2.34 -27.12
CA GLY A 9 1.62 2.35 -27.48
C GLY A 9 0.66 2.13 -26.30
N VAL A 10 1.15 2.25 -25.06
CA VAL A 10 0.40 1.95 -23.83
C VAL A 10 0.23 3.22 -23.01
N ASP A 11 -1.01 3.56 -22.67
CA ASP A 11 -1.30 4.66 -21.75
C ASP A 11 -1.05 4.24 -20.29
N LEU A 12 0.19 4.41 -19.84
CA LEU A 12 0.61 4.12 -18.47
C LEU A 12 -0.20 4.90 -17.42
N HIS A 13 -0.63 6.13 -17.73
CA HIS A 13 -1.36 6.97 -16.79
C HIS A 13 -2.73 6.35 -16.49
N ARG A 14 -3.44 5.92 -17.52
CA ARG A 14 -4.77 5.27 -17.37
C ARG A 14 -4.69 3.94 -16.63
N ILE A 15 -3.62 3.17 -16.84
CA ILE A 15 -3.37 1.91 -16.11
C ILE A 15 -3.14 2.19 -14.62
N LEU A 16 -2.27 3.15 -14.34
CA LEU A 16 -1.85 3.49 -12.98
C LEU A 16 -2.99 4.09 -12.15
N ALA A 17 -3.83 4.93 -12.78
CA ALA A 17 -4.87 5.70 -12.11
C ALA A 17 -5.75 4.83 -11.20
N LYS A 18 -6.32 3.74 -11.72
CA LYS A 18 -7.25 2.90 -10.96
C LYS A 18 -6.60 2.24 -9.73
N SER A 19 -5.34 1.80 -9.87
CA SER A 19 -4.57 1.21 -8.76
C SER A 19 -4.25 2.27 -7.70
N LEU A 20 -3.86 3.47 -8.13
CA LEU A 20 -3.56 4.57 -7.23
C LEU A 20 -4.77 5.10 -6.49
N TYR A 21 -5.92 5.26 -7.15
CA TYR A 21 -7.15 5.72 -6.49
C TYR A 21 -7.57 4.75 -5.39
N PHE A 22 -7.54 3.44 -5.68
CA PHE A 22 -7.81 2.42 -4.67
C PHE A 22 -6.85 2.53 -3.49
N ALA A 23 -5.55 2.58 -3.77
CA ALA A 23 -4.54 2.61 -2.72
C ALA A 23 -4.60 3.92 -1.90
N LEU A 24 -4.94 5.05 -2.52
CA LEU A 24 -5.14 6.33 -1.84
C LEU A 24 -6.36 6.29 -0.92
N VAL A 25 -7.50 5.76 -1.38
CA VAL A 25 -8.68 5.63 -0.52
C VAL A 25 -8.36 4.76 0.69
N VAL A 26 -7.71 3.62 0.46
CA VAL A 26 -7.48 2.60 1.50
C VAL A 26 -6.36 2.98 2.48
N ASN A 27 -5.28 3.61 2.01
CA ASN A 27 -4.09 3.92 2.83
C ASN A 27 -4.01 5.39 3.27
N VAL A 28 -4.84 6.27 2.71
CA VAL A 28 -4.82 7.70 3.04
C VAL A 28 -6.16 8.15 3.59
N LEU A 29 -7.23 8.02 2.81
CA LEU A 29 -8.53 8.56 3.20
C LEU A 29 -9.11 7.81 4.40
N LEU A 30 -9.16 6.48 4.35
CA LEU A 30 -9.66 5.67 5.46
C LEU A 30 -8.87 5.92 6.75
N PRO A 31 -7.51 5.91 6.74
CA PRO A 31 -6.78 6.21 7.95
C PRO A 31 -6.95 7.65 8.46
N ALA A 32 -7.08 8.63 7.56
CA ALA A 32 -7.34 10.01 7.96
C ALA A 32 -8.70 10.15 8.67
N VAL A 33 -9.74 9.49 8.15
CA VAL A 33 -11.06 9.45 8.81
C VAL A 33 -10.97 8.76 10.16
N GLY A 34 -10.25 7.64 10.26
CA GLY A 34 -10.01 6.94 11.52
C GLY A 34 -9.30 7.82 12.56
N LEU A 35 -8.25 8.53 12.16
CA LEU A 35 -7.55 9.49 13.03
C LEU A 35 -8.45 10.64 13.47
N TYR A 36 -9.28 11.18 12.57
CA TYR A 36 -10.24 12.21 12.92
C TYR A 36 -11.22 11.71 14.00
N LEU A 37 -11.72 10.48 13.88
CA LEU A 37 -12.58 9.87 14.90
C LEU A 37 -11.83 9.69 16.22
N CYS A 38 -10.58 9.22 16.21
CA CYS A 38 -9.77 9.12 17.42
C CYS A 38 -9.53 10.50 18.07
N HIS A 39 -9.30 11.53 17.27
CA HIS A 39 -9.12 12.90 17.76
C HIS A 39 -10.41 13.44 18.39
N TYR A 40 -11.53 13.30 17.68
CA TYR A 40 -12.85 13.70 18.18
C TYR A 40 -13.19 13.01 19.49
N LEU A 41 -12.93 11.70 19.57
CA LEU A 41 -13.11 10.93 20.79
C LEU A 41 -12.19 11.44 21.88
N ALA A 42 -10.89 11.62 21.65
CA ALA A 42 -9.94 12.10 22.66
C ALA A 42 -10.28 13.48 23.24
N THR A 43 -10.93 14.35 22.45
CA THR A 43 -11.30 15.70 22.87
C THR A 43 -12.64 15.72 23.62
N ASN A 44 -13.63 14.96 23.16
CA ASN A 44 -14.99 15.00 23.73
C ASN A 44 -15.25 13.92 24.79
N HIS A 45 -14.45 12.87 24.81
CA HIS A 45 -14.51 11.77 25.76
C HIS A 45 -13.08 11.50 26.25
N PHE A 46 -12.87 11.25 27.54
CA PHE A 46 -11.57 10.74 28.00
C PHE A 46 -11.63 9.21 27.97
N PRO A 47 -11.20 8.53 26.88
CA PRO A 47 -11.09 7.08 26.91
C PRO A 47 -10.11 6.70 28.03
N PRO A 48 -10.56 5.94 29.05
CA PRO A 48 -9.72 5.61 30.18
C PRO A 48 -8.57 4.71 29.71
N ASN A 49 -7.37 4.94 30.25
CA ASN A 49 -6.23 4.06 29.99
C ASN A 49 -6.47 2.71 30.67
N ARG A 50 -6.89 1.71 29.90
CA ARG A 50 -7.26 0.38 30.43
C ARG A 50 -6.06 -0.47 30.82
N ILE A 51 -4.86 -0.11 30.36
CA ILE A 51 -3.64 -0.92 30.54
C ILE A 51 -2.62 -0.25 31.46
N GLY A 52 -2.93 0.92 32.01
CA GLY A 52 -2.07 1.61 32.99
C GLY A 52 -0.64 1.81 32.48
N ASP A 53 0.32 1.30 33.24
CA ASP A 53 1.76 1.46 33.00
C ASP A 53 2.27 0.66 31.78
N SER A 54 1.55 -0.39 31.39
CA SER A 54 1.91 -1.22 30.23
C SER A 54 1.63 -0.51 28.89
N ALA A 55 1.07 0.70 28.89
CA ALA A 55 0.85 1.49 27.68
C ALA A 55 2.17 1.84 26.94
N ASN A 56 3.28 1.99 27.65
CA ASN A 56 4.59 2.25 27.06
C ASN A 56 5.19 1.01 26.36
N PRO A 57 5.36 -0.15 27.03
CA PRO A 57 5.87 -1.35 26.36
C PRO A 57 4.97 -1.80 25.21
N LEU A 58 3.64 -1.67 25.34
CA LEU A 58 2.71 -2.01 24.26
C LEU A 58 2.92 -1.16 23.00
N PHE A 59 3.26 0.13 23.16
CA PHE A 59 3.59 0.99 22.02
C PHE A 59 4.78 0.45 21.24
N TYR A 60 5.85 0.05 21.93
CA TYR A 60 7.04 -0.50 21.29
C TYR A 60 6.76 -1.83 20.58
N VAL A 61 5.91 -2.68 21.15
CA VAL A 61 5.45 -3.92 20.49
C VAL A 61 4.74 -3.59 19.17
N PHE A 62 3.80 -2.65 19.18
CA PHE A 62 3.12 -2.24 17.94
C PHE A 62 4.03 -1.52 16.95
N ALA A 63 5.00 -0.75 17.43
CA ALA A 63 6.00 -0.11 16.57
C ALA A 63 6.86 -1.16 15.85
N VAL A 64 7.34 -2.19 16.54
CA VAL A 64 8.11 -3.29 15.93
C VAL A 64 7.26 -4.06 14.91
N LEU A 65 6.01 -4.40 15.26
CA LEU A 65 5.09 -5.08 14.35
C LEU A 65 4.81 -4.24 13.09
N THR A 66 4.65 -2.93 13.26
CA THR A 66 4.44 -1.96 12.18
C THR A 66 5.63 -1.93 11.21
N VAL A 67 6.85 -1.88 11.74
CA VAL A 67 8.08 -1.91 10.92
C VAL A 67 8.21 -3.26 10.19
N ALA A 68 7.99 -4.37 10.89
CA ALA A 68 8.05 -5.71 10.31
C ALA A 68 7.02 -5.89 9.18
N GLN A 69 5.77 -5.44 9.39
CA GLN A 69 4.72 -5.50 8.39
C GLN A 69 5.01 -4.60 7.19
N GLY A 70 5.59 -3.41 7.40
CA GLY A 70 6.07 -2.55 6.32
C GLY A 70 7.17 -3.22 5.47
N GLY A 71 8.12 -3.89 6.11
CA GLY A 71 9.15 -4.70 5.44
C GLY A 71 8.55 -5.86 4.62
N LEU A 72 7.59 -6.58 5.20
CA LEU A 72 6.85 -7.64 4.50
C LEU A 72 6.08 -7.10 3.29
N ALA A 73 5.42 -5.95 3.42
CA ALA A 73 4.71 -5.29 2.31
C ALA A 73 5.65 -5.00 1.13
N TRP A 74 6.82 -4.46 1.45
CA TRP A 74 7.84 -4.14 0.45
C TRP A 74 8.41 -5.40 -0.23
N TRP A 75 8.72 -6.43 0.54
CA TRP A 75 9.19 -7.71 -0.01
C TRP A 75 8.12 -8.38 -0.90
N TYR A 76 6.87 -8.42 -0.42
CA TYR A 76 5.75 -9.03 -1.14
C TYR A 76 5.45 -8.28 -2.44
N ARG A 77 5.57 -6.95 -2.43
CA ARG A 77 5.50 -6.15 -3.66
C ARG A 77 6.51 -6.61 -4.70
N ARG A 78 7.77 -6.76 -4.32
CA ARG A 78 8.83 -7.18 -5.25
C ARG A 78 8.48 -8.53 -5.87
N LYS A 79 8.11 -9.50 -5.03
CA LYS A 79 7.70 -10.84 -5.46
C LYS A 79 6.51 -10.85 -6.42
N LEU A 80 5.51 -9.98 -6.21
CA LEU A 80 4.32 -9.93 -7.07
C LEU A 80 4.57 -9.20 -8.41
N LEU A 81 5.43 -8.18 -8.42
CA LEU A 81 5.77 -7.44 -9.63
C LEU A 81 6.72 -8.22 -10.55
N ASP A 82 7.48 -9.17 -10.01
CA ASP A 82 8.37 -10.02 -10.78
C ASP A 82 7.64 -11.19 -11.48
N ARG A 83 6.32 -11.38 -11.26
CA ARG A 83 5.53 -12.43 -11.93
C ARG A 83 5.05 -11.99 -13.32
N PRO A 84 4.97 -12.89 -14.32
CA PRO A 84 4.43 -12.56 -15.64
C PRO A 84 2.96 -12.15 -15.54
N MET A 85 2.65 -10.98 -16.08
CA MET A 85 1.31 -10.38 -16.07
C MET A 85 0.63 -10.42 -17.45
N ILE A 86 1.42 -10.46 -18.52
CA ILE A 86 0.96 -10.44 -19.92
C ILE A 86 0.66 -11.86 -20.38
N LYS A 87 -0.51 -12.08 -21.01
CA LYS A 87 -0.87 -13.37 -21.64
C LYS A 87 -0.59 -13.38 -23.14
N SER A 88 -0.90 -12.28 -23.82
CA SER A 88 -0.68 -12.11 -25.27
C SER A 88 -0.18 -10.70 -25.59
N MET A 89 0.57 -10.58 -26.69
CA MET A 89 0.98 -9.28 -27.24
C MET A 89 -0.20 -8.42 -27.71
N ASP A 90 -1.32 -9.04 -28.06
CA ASP A 90 -2.53 -8.32 -28.49
C ASP A 90 -3.30 -7.68 -27.32
N THR A 91 -3.12 -8.19 -26.09
CA THR A 91 -3.86 -7.77 -24.88
C THR A 91 -3.00 -7.09 -23.81
N ILE A 92 -1.77 -6.67 -24.15
CA ILE A 92 -0.76 -6.14 -23.20
C ILE A 92 -1.34 -5.09 -22.25
N GLN A 93 -2.08 -4.10 -22.77
CA GLN A 93 -2.57 -2.98 -21.97
C GLN A 93 -3.57 -3.44 -20.89
N GLU A 94 -4.51 -4.31 -21.25
CA GLU A 94 -5.54 -4.76 -20.31
C GLU A 94 -4.98 -5.81 -19.34
N ASP A 95 -4.10 -6.71 -19.81
CA ASP A 95 -3.43 -7.70 -18.97
C ASP A 95 -2.51 -7.03 -17.93
N LEU A 96 -1.73 -6.04 -18.36
CA LEU A 96 -0.88 -5.28 -17.46
C LEU A 96 -1.71 -4.49 -16.44
N ARG A 97 -2.84 -3.91 -16.87
CA ARG A 97 -3.76 -3.19 -15.98
C ARG A 97 -4.37 -4.11 -14.93
N MET A 98 -4.89 -5.26 -15.36
CA MET A 98 -5.51 -6.23 -14.46
C MET A 98 -4.47 -6.89 -13.55
N GLY A 99 -3.29 -7.22 -14.07
CA GLY A 99 -2.16 -7.76 -13.31
C GLY A 99 -1.68 -6.78 -12.24
N LEU A 100 -1.49 -5.51 -12.60
CA LEU A 100 -1.08 -4.47 -11.67
C LEU A 100 -2.14 -4.21 -10.59
N LEU A 101 -3.43 -4.23 -10.95
CA LEU A 101 -4.52 -4.12 -9.97
C LEU A 101 -4.55 -5.32 -9.01
N ARG A 102 -4.42 -6.54 -9.53
CA ARG A 102 -4.38 -7.77 -8.71
C ARG A 102 -3.17 -7.79 -7.78
N ALA A 103 -2.02 -7.30 -8.23
CA ALA A 103 -0.82 -7.21 -7.40
C ALA A 103 -0.92 -6.09 -6.35
N SER A 104 -1.41 -4.91 -6.74
CA SER A 104 -1.44 -3.73 -5.86
C SER A 104 -2.49 -3.80 -4.76
N ARG A 105 -3.64 -4.46 -4.98
CA ARG A 105 -4.69 -4.62 -3.96
C ARG A 105 -4.22 -5.27 -2.66
N PRO A 106 -3.66 -6.50 -2.65
CA PRO A 106 -3.24 -7.15 -1.41
C PRO A 106 -2.15 -6.36 -0.70
N ILE A 107 -1.23 -5.76 -1.46
CA ILE A 107 -0.17 -4.90 -0.91
C ILE A 107 -0.78 -3.68 -0.22
N SER A 108 -1.74 -3.02 -0.85
CA SER A 108 -2.41 -1.84 -0.31
C SER A 108 -3.20 -2.16 0.95
N LEU A 109 -3.83 -3.34 1.01
CA LEU A 109 -4.54 -3.80 2.21
C LEU A 109 -3.57 -4.15 3.35
N LEU A 110 -2.44 -4.77 3.03
CA LEU A 110 -1.42 -5.12 4.01
C LEU A 110 -0.78 -3.87 4.64
N VAL A 111 -0.54 -2.82 3.86
CA VAL A 111 -0.06 -1.53 4.40
C VAL A 111 -1.16 -0.84 5.20
N ALA A 112 -2.41 -0.84 4.75
CA ALA A 112 -3.51 -0.22 5.50
C ALA A 112 -3.75 -0.91 6.84
N ALA A 113 -3.52 -2.23 6.94
CA ALA A 113 -3.60 -2.97 8.19
C ALA A 113 -2.63 -2.47 9.27
N ILE A 114 -1.52 -1.81 8.90
CA ILE A 114 -0.62 -1.17 9.87
C ILE A 114 -1.36 -0.09 10.68
N SER A 115 -2.25 0.67 10.03
CA SER A 115 -3.02 1.71 10.73
C SER A 115 -3.93 1.15 11.83
N LEU A 116 -4.34 -0.11 11.72
CA LEU A 116 -5.16 -0.79 12.74
C LEU A 116 -4.44 -0.88 14.08
N TYR A 117 -3.11 -1.05 14.09
CA TYR A 117 -2.33 -1.04 15.33
C TYR A 117 -2.46 0.29 16.07
N GLY A 118 -2.51 1.42 15.34
CA GLY A 118 -2.74 2.73 15.92
C GLY A 118 -4.11 2.85 16.58
N TYR A 119 -5.17 2.35 15.92
CA TYR A 119 -6.53 2.39 16.46
C TYR A 119 -6.73 1.45 17.64
N ILE A 120 -6.17 0.24 17.58
CA ILE A 120 -6.17 -0.71 18.69
C ILE A 120 -5.44 -0.08 19.88
N TYR A 121 -4.27 0.52 19.66
CA TYR A 121 -3.54 1.22 20.70
C TYR A 121 -4.35 2.37 21.32
N PHE A 122 -5.06 3.15 20.49
CA PHE A 122 -5.92 4.23 20.97
C PHE A 122 -7.05 3.69 21.84
N ALA A 123 -7.76 2.67 21.37
CA ALA A 123 -8.90 2.08 22.08
C ALA A 123 -8.49 1.51 23.45
N LEU A 124 -7.24 1.05 23.57
CA LEU A 124 -6.71 0.47 24.79
C LEU A 124 -6.15 1.52 25.78
N THR A 125 -5.50 2.56 25.27
CA THR A 125 -4.70 3.48 26.11
C THR A 125 -5.24 4.91 26.18
N GLY A 126 -6.09 5.30 25.22
CA GLY A 126 -6.56 6.68 25.04
C GLY A 126 -5.49 7.66 24.54
N ARG A 127 -4.26 7.21 24.25
CA ARG A 127 -3.13 8.09 23.94
C ARG A 127 -3.06 8.46 22.46
N PHE A 128 -3.72 9.57 22.11
CA PHE A 128 -3.80 10.05 20.72
C PHE A 128 -2.44 10.29 20.05
N ARG A 129 -1.46 10.90 20.73
CA ARG A 129 -0.14 11.22 20.13
C ARG A 129 0.61 9.97 19.64
N ALA A 130 0.59 8.89 20.42
CA ALA A 130 1.23 7.65 20.06
C ALA A 130 0.46 6.90 18.95
N THR A 131 -0.87 6.93 18.99
CA THR A 131 -1.71 6.48 17.86
C THR A 131 -1.38 7.20 16.57
N LEU A 132 -1.27 8.53 16.62
CA LEU A 132 -0.93 9.35 15.46
C LEU A 132 0.38 8.89 14.81
N ILE A 133 1.42 8.62 15.62
CA ILE A 133 2.72 8.13 15.11
C ILE A 133 2.54 6.79 14.38
N LEU A 134 1.83 5.83 14.97
CA LEU A 134 1.61 4.51 14.37
C LEU A 134 0.83 4.59 13.05
N VAL A 135 -0.24 5.40 13.02
CA VAL A 135 -1.02 5.59 11.79
C VAL A 135 -0.20 6.37 10.75
N VAL A 136 0.49 7.45 11.10
CA VAL A 136 1.35 8.20 10.17
C VAL A 136 2.42 7.28 9.54
N PHE A 137 2.95 6.33 10.31
CA PHE A 137 3.88 5.34 9.76
C PHE A 137 3.26 4.48 8.65
N SER A 138 1.96 4.15 8.71
CA SER A 138 1.30 3.42 7.61
C SER A 138 1.30 4.25 6.32
N PHE A 139 1.16 5.58 6.40
CA PHE A 139 1.31 6.46 5.23
C PHE A 139 2.74 6.43 4.69
N VAL A 140 3.75 6.48 5.56
CA VAL A 140 5.16 6.40 5.14
C VAL A 140 5.43 5.06 4.44
N ALA A 141 4.98 3.95 5.01
CA ALA A 141 5.08 2.63 4.42
C ALA A 141 4.39 2.59 3.04
N TYR A 142 3.20 3.21 2.91
CA TYR A 142 2.50 3.32 1.64
C TYR A 142 3.32 4.10 0.59
N GLN A 143 3.95 5.22 0.94
CA GLN A 143 4.74 6.03 0.02
C GLN A 143 5.99 5.31 -0.53
N VAL A 144 6.53 4.37 0.25
CA VAL A 144 7.65 3.50 -0.17
C VAL A 144 7.16 2.42 -1.14
N VAL A 145 5.99 1.85 -0.86
CA VAL A 145 5.45 0.69 -1.59
C VAL A 145 4.66 1.11 -2.85
N ARG A 146 4.14 2.34 -2.91
CA ARG A 146 3.36 2.85 -4.03
C ARG A 146 4.10 2.72 -5.38
N PRO A 147 3.45 2.18 -6.43
CA PRO A 147 4.04 2.15 -7.76
C PRO A 147 4.17 3.56 -8.33
N ARG A 148 5.37 3.89 -8.83
CA ARG A 148 5.70 5.17 -9.48
C ARG A 148 5.83 4.96 -10.99
N LEU A 149 5.53 5.99 -11.79
CA LEU A 149 5.60 5.92 -13.26
C LEU A 149 6.94 5.37 -13.76
N GLY A 150 8.07 5.85 -13.22
CA GLY A 150 9.40 5.34 -13.61
C GLY A 150 9.65 3.87 -13.26
N SER A 151 9.02 3.34 -12.20
CA SER A 151 9.11 1.91 -11.88
C SER A 151 8.26 1.04 -12.81
N LEU A 152 7.17 1.60 -13.34
CA LEU A 152 6.29 0.91 -14.28
C LEU A 152 6.85 0.84 -15.69
N GLY A 153 7.54 1.87 -16.17
CA GLY A 153 8.26 1.77 -17.45
C GLY A 153 9.25 0.61 -17.46
N LYS A 154 10.00 0.44 -16.36
CA LYS A 154 10.91 -0.71 -16.17
C LYS A 154 10.16 -2.04 -16.09
N LEU A 155 9.00 -2.07 -15.42
CA LEU A 155 8.14 -3.24 -15.35
C LEU A 155 7.64 -3.65 -16.73
N VAL A 156 7.10 -2.71 -17.52
CA VAL A 156 6.57 -2.96 -18.86
C VAL A 156 7.65 -3.53 -19.77
N LYS A 157 8.85 -2.93 -19.76
CA LYS A 157 9.99 -3.42 -20.55
C LYS A 157 10.36 -4.86 -20.18
N ARG A 158 10.42 -5.19 -18.89
CA ARG A 158 10.69 -6.55 -18.43
C ARG A 158 9.59 -7.54 -18.83
N GLN A 159 8.33 -7.13 -18.71
CA GLN A 159 7.18 -7.98 -19.05
C GLN A 159 7.09 -8.24 -20.56
N LYS A 160 7.41 -7.25 -21.41
CA LYS A 160 7.54 -7.46 -22.85
C LYS A 160 8.66 -8.46 -23.17
N GLN A 161 9.84 -8.30 -22.57
CA GLN A 161 10.95 -9.25 -22.74
C GLN A 161 10.57 -10.68 -22.32
N MET A 162 9.88 -10.86 -21.19
CA MET A 162 9.43 -12.19 -20.74
C MET A 162 8.46 -12.84 -21.73
N ALA A 163 7.53 -12.05 -22.28
CA ALA A 163 6.53 -12.57 -23.21
C ALA A 163 7.10 -12.79 -24.63
N GLU A 164 8.09 -12.01 -25.06
CA GLU A 164 8.87 -12.27 -26.29
C GLU A 164 9.73 -13.54 -26.18
N LEU A 165 10.28 -13.83 -24.99
CA LEU A 165 11.08 -15.03 -24.70
C LEU A 165 10.25 -16.30 -24.50
N GLY A 166 8.93 -16.23 -24.63
CA GLY A 166 8.06 -17.41 -24.52
C GLY A 166 7.87 -17.92 -23.09
N GLU A 167 7.97 -17.04 -22.08
CA GLU A 167 7.49 -17.31 -20.71
C GLU A 167 6.09 -16.69 -20.48
N PRO A 168 5.04 -17.10 -21.22
CA PRO A 168 3.70 -16.58 -20.94
C PRO A 168 3.25 -17.07 -19.56
N LYS A 169 2.42 -16.25 -18.93
CA LYS A 169 1.78 -16.55 -17.67
C LYS A 169 1.09 -17.93 -17.71
N GLN A 170 1.65 -18.91 -17.02
CA GLN A 170 0.99 -20.19 -16.74
C GLN A 170 -0.15 -19.92 -15.74
N ASP A 171 -1.37 -20.30 -16.11
CA ASP A 171 -2.61 -19.99 -15.39
C ASP A 171 -2.74 -20.66 -14.02
#